data_AF-A0A4R0N301-F1
#
_entry.id   AF-A0A4R0N301-F1
#
_cell.length_a   1.000
_cell.length_b   1.000
_cell.length_c   1.000
_cell.angle_alpha   90.00
_cell.angle_beta   90.00
_cell.angle_gamma   90.00
#
_symmetry.space_group_name_H-M   'P 1'
#
loop_
_entity.id
_entity.type
_entity.pdbx_description
1 polymer ?
#
loop_
_entity_poly.entity_id
_entity_poly.type
_entity_poly.pdbx_seq_one_letter_code
_entity_poly.pdbx_strand_id
1 'polypeptide(L)'
;MKNALFIIILIGLSLCFTNADSQSVNNSKIPTVSVVGPPPEAPSCLDSYLSFCDNLQNILSAATANCTATFANDPDGHIECNNYAFDLYFNMHGVADAMYDRCKLNEAQ
;
A
#
# COMPACT_ATOMS: atom_id res chain seq x y z
N MET A 1 -19.74 -15.20 -28.17
CA MET A 1 -20.59 -15.48 -27.00
C MET A 1 -19.84 -15.01 -25.76
N LYS A 2 -20.27 -13.88 -25.20
CA LYS A 2 -19.72 -13.22 -24.01
C LYS A 2 -20.48 -13.74 -22.79
N ASN A 3 -19.81 -14.52 -21.93
CA ASN A 3 -20.25 -14.81 -20.56
C ASN A 3 -19.09 -14.29 -19.69
N ALA A 4 -19.12 -13.10 -19.09
CA ALA A 4 -20.02 -12.62 -18.04
C ALA A 4 -20.05 -13.56 -16.83
N LEU A 5 -19.69 -12.98 -15.68
CA LEU A 5 -20.06 -13.38 -14.30
C LEU A 5 -19.30 -14.57 -13.68
N PHE A 6 -18.72 -14.49 -12.48
CA PHE A 6 -18.58 -13.46 -11.44
C PHE A 6 -17.80 -14.10 -10.27
N ILE A 7 -17.15 -13.28 -9.42
CA ILE A 7 -16.86 -13.57 -8.00
C ILE A 7 -15.89 -14.73 -7.70
N ILE A 8 -14.60 -14.44 -7.50
CA ILE A 8 -13.83 -14.77 -6.27
C ILE A 8 -12.64 -13.80 -6.16
N ILE A 9 -12.92 -12.50 -5.96
CA ILE A 9 -11.95 -11.61 -5.30
C ILE A 9 -12.68 -11.04 -4.10
N LEU A 10 -13.07 -11.95 -3.20
CA LEU A 10 -13.62 -11.61 -1.91
C LEU A 10 -12.67 -12.20 -0.87
N ILE A 11 -12.20 -11.30 -0.01
CA ILE A 11 -11.65 -11.56 1.32
C ILE A 11 -10.14 -11.88 1.31
N GLY A 12 -9.37 -10.84 1.02
CA GLY A 12 -8.08 -10.57 1.67
C GLY A 12 -8.16 -9.41 2.66
N LEU A 13 -9.38 -8.95 3.01
CA LEU A 13 -9.62 -8.17 4.22
C LEU A 13 -9.66 -9.17 5.39
N SER A 14 -8.49 -9.67 5.77
CA SER A 14 -8.32 -10.40 7.02
C SER A 14 -7.01 -9.99 7.63
N LEU A 15 -7.15 -9.01 8.52
CA LEU A 15 -6.56 -8.98 9.85
C LEU A 15 -5.04 -8.85 9.89
N CYS A 16 -4.63 -7.78 10.55
CA CYS A 16 -3.47 -7.76 11.41
C CYS A 16 -3.18 -9.15 11.99
N PHE A 17 -2.22 -9.87 11.40
CA PHE A 17 -1.52 -10.92 12.10
C PHE A 17 -0.12 -10.41 12.36
N THR A 18 0.02 -9.93 13.59
CA THR A 18 1.27 -9.91 14.34
C THR A 18 2.14 -11.11 14.00
N ASN A 19 3.41 -10.83 13.76
CA ASN A 19 4.55 -11.75 13.71
C ASN A 19 4.28 -13.11 14.36
N ALA A 20 4.25 -14.17 13.56
CA ALA A 20 4.43 -15.52 14.05
C ALA A 20 5.64 -16.12 13.32
N ASP A 21 6.83 -15.75 13.78
CA ASP A 21 8.01 -16.60 13.59
C ASP A 21 7.71 -17.93 14.29
N SER A 22 7.48 -18.98 13.50
CA SER A 22 7.36 -20.32 14.03
C SER A 22 8.72 -20.76 14.57
N GLN A 23 8.88 -20.80 15.90
CA GLN A 23 9.97 -21.53 16.53
C GLN A 23 9.39 -22.76 17.23
N SER A 24 9.79 -23.93 16.74
CA SER A 24 9.52 -25.19 17.40
C SER A 24 10.19 -25.20 18.77
N VAL A 25 9.40 -25.45 19.80
CA VAL A 25 9.85 -25.52 21.19
C VAL A 25 10.72 -26.76 21.35
N ASN A 26 12.02 -26.56 21.57
CA ASN A 26 12.87 -27.59 22.15
C ASN A 26 13.29 -27.11 23.55
N ASN A 27 12.86 -27.86 24.57
CA ASN A 27 13.10 -27.58 25.97
C ASN A 27 14.60 -27.57 26.28
N SER A 28 15.23 -26.41 26.21
CA SER A 28 16.44 -26.11 26.96
C SER A 28 16.37 -24.68 27.41
N LYS A 29 16.59 -24.47 28.71
CA LYS A 29 16.46 -23.19 29.40
C LYS A 29 17.61 -22.28 28.97
N ILE A 30 17.49 -21.63 27.82
CA ILE A 30 18.41 -20.59 27.37
C ILE A 30 18.06 -19.33 28.18
N PRO A 31 19.00 -18.72 28.93
CA PRO A 31 18.75 -17.43 29.54
C PRO A 31 18.49 -16.42 28.42
N THR A 32 17.24 -16.02 28.24
CA THR A 32 16.86 -14.93 27.34
C THR A 32 17.45 -13.64 27.89
N VAL A 33 18.58 -13.23 27.34
CA VAL A 33 19.09 -11.86 27.48
C VAL A 33 18.11 -11.00 26.68
N SER A 34 17.19 -10.35 27.38
CA SER A 34 16.36 -9.31 26.78
C SER A 34 17.26 -8.11 26.56
N VAL A 35 17.70 -7.91 25.31
CA VAL A 35 18.21 -6.61 24.87
C VAL A 35 16.97 -5.73 24.75
N VAL A 36 16.55 -5.13 25.88
CA VAL A 36 15.52 -4.09 25.86
C VAL A 36 16.18 -2.84 25.31
N GLY A 37 16.34 -2.80 23.99
CA GLY A 37 16.45 -1.53 23.28
C GLY A 37 15.13 -0.77 23.46
N PRO A 38 15.15 0.57 23.37
CA PRO A 38 13.91 1.32 23.31
C PRO A 38 13.04 0.74 22.18
N PRO A 39 11.71 0.69 22.36
CA PRO A 39 10.82 0.29 21.27
C PRO A 39 11.13 1.17 20.06
N PRO A 40 11.09 0.62 18.83
CA PRO A 40 11.30 1.42 17.62
C PRO A 40 10.33 2.61 17.65
N GLU A 41 10.83 3.80 17.35
CA GLU A 41 9.98 4.98 17.26
C GLU A 41 8.92 4.73 16.18
N ALA A 42 7.65 4.95 16.52
CA ALA A 42 6.58 4.91 15.53
C ALA A 42 6.84 6.02 14.51
N PRO A 43 6.75 5.75 13.20
CA PRO A 43 7.00 6.76 12.18
C PRO A 43 6.06 7.96 12.39
N SER A 44 6.59 9.16 12.19
CA SER A 44 5.77 10.36 12.31
C SER A 44 4.67 10.34 11.24
N CYS A 45 3.66 11.18 11.43
CA CYS A 45 2.62 11.27 10.42
C CYS A 45 3.13 11.79 9.08
N LEU A 46 4.10 12.69 9.12
CA LEU A 46 4.78 13.19 7.93
C LEU A 46 5.52 12.05 7.20
N ASP A 47 6.23 11.19 7.93
CA ASP A 47 6.95 10.06 7.32
C ASP A 47 5.98 9.06 6.67
N SER A 48 4.85 8.81 7.33
CA SER A 48 3.80 7.93 6.81
C SER A 48 3.15 8.50 5.55
N TYR A 49 2.91 9.82 5.52
CA TYR A 49 2.39 10.53 4.35
C TYR A 49 3.38 10.48 3.18
N LEU A 50 4.65 10.81 3.42
CA LEU A 50 5.69 10.79 2.38
C LEU A 50 5.86 9.39 1.78
N SER A 51 5.90 8.35 2.64
CA SER A 51 5.96 6.96 2.20
C SER A 51 4.75 6.56 1.36
N PHE A 52 3.55 7.04 1.70
CA PHE A 52 2.35 6.80 0.91
C PHE A 52 2.43 7.48 -0.47
N CYS A 53 2.84 8.75 -0.54
CA CYS A 53 3.02 9.49 -1.79
C CYS A 53 4.05 8.82 -2.71
N ASP A 54 5.18 8.37 -2.17
CA ASP A 54 6.19 7.64 -2.94
C ASP A 54 5.64 6.35 -3.53
N ASN A 55 4.87 5.59 -2.75
CA ASN A 55 4.20 4.39 -3.22
C ASN A 55 3.17 4.69 -4.32
N LEU A 56 2.40 5.77 -4.19
CA LEU A 56 1.47 6.19 -5.24
C LEU A 56 2.19 6.53 -6.55
N GLN A 57 3.33 7.22 -6.48
CA GLN A 57 4.12 7.54 -7.65
C GLN A 57 4.65 6.28 -8.34
N ASN A 58 5.10 5.30 -7.56
CA ASN A 58 5.54 4.00 -8.09
C ASN A 58 4.39 3.24 -8.76
N ILE A 59 3.19 3.25 -8.16
CA ILE A 59 2.00 2.63 -8.74
C ILE A 59 1.62 3.30 -10.06
N LEU A 60 1.62 4.64 -10.13
CA LEU A 60 1.35 5.38 -11.36
C LEU A 60 2.37 5.04 -12.45
N SER A 61 3.66 4.98 -12.10
CA SER A 61 4.70 4.61 -13.06
C SER A 61 4.52 3.17 -13.57
N ALA A 62 4.16 2.23 -12.70
CA ALA A 62 3.90 0.85 -13.11
C ALA A 62 2.64 0.73 -13.98
N ALA A 63 1.58 1.46 -13.65
CA ALA A 63 0.33 1.48 -14.41
C ALA A 63 0.52 2.04 -15.82
N THR A 64 1.21 3.19 -15.95
CA THR A 64 1.50 3.81 -17.26
C THR A 64 2.42 2.93 -18.13
N ALA A 65 3.43 2.28 -17.53
CA ALA A 65 4.25 1.29 -18.22
C ALA A 65 3.42 0.09 -18.70
N ASN A 66 2.48 -0.40 -17.88
CA ASN A 66 1.57 -1.47 -18.25
C ASN A 66 0.61 -1.05 -19.38
N CYS A 67 0.08 0.18 -19.36
CA CYS A 67 -0.72 0.74 -20.45
C CYS A 67 0.08 0.75 -21.76
N THR A 68 1.34 1.19 -21.70
CA THR A 68 2.26 1.20 -22.84
C THR A 68 2.47 -0.20 -23.42
N ALA A 69 2.72 -1.19 -22.56
CA ALA A 69 2.94 -2.56 -23.00
C ALA A 69 1.67 -3.23 -23.55
N THR A 70 0.52 -2.98 -22.91
CA THR A 70 -0.77 -3.62 -23.26
C THR A 70 -1.35 -3.06 -24.56
N PHE A 71 -1.26 -1.75 -24.75
CA PHE A 71 -1.87 -1.03 -25.88
C PHE A 71 -0.83 -0.51 -26.88
N ALA A 72 0.26 -1.25 -27.08
CA ALA A 72 1.39 -0.81 -27.91
C ALA A 72 1.03 -0.46 -29.36
N ASN A 73 -0.04 -1.05 -29.90
CA ASN A 73 -0.54 -0.81 -31.27
C ASN A 73 -1.95 -0.19 -31.29
N ASP A 74 -2.45 0.29 -30.15
CA ASP A 74 -3.78 0.88 -30.00
C ASP A 74 -3.66 2.24 -29.30
N PRO A 75 -3.48 3.34 -30.06
CA PRO A 75 -3.29 4.67 -29.49
C PRO A 75 -4.47 5.13 -28.62
N ASP A 76 -5.70 4.80 -29.01
CA ASP A 76 -6.90 5.23 -28.30
C ASP A 76 -7.03 4.44 -26.98
N GLY A 77 -6.83 3.12 -27.01
CA GLY A 77 -6.80 2.29 -25.80
C GLY A 77 -5.67 2.67 -24.84
N HIS A 78 -4.52 3.09 -25.37
CA HIS A 78 -3.41 3.62 -24.56
C HIS A 78 -3.79 4.92 -23.84
N ILE A 79 -4.46 5.84 -24.54
CA ILE A 79 -4.94 7.11 -23.97
C ILE A 79 -5.96 6.83 -22.86
N GLU A 80 -6.96 5.98 -23.11
CA GLU A 80 -7.97 5.63 -22.11
C GLU A 80 -7.34 4.96 -20.87
N CYS A 81 -6.40 4.04 -21.07
CA CYS A 81 -5.69 3.38 -19.98
C CYS A 81 -4.88 4.37 -19.12
N ASN A 82 -4.14 5.27 -19.75
CA ASN A 82 -3.38 6.29 -19.02
C ASN A 82 -4.29 7.26 -18.27
N ASN A 83 -5.39 7.71 -18.89
CA ASN A 83 -6.36 8.58 -18.22
C ASN A 83 -6.90 7.91 -16.95
N TYR A 84 -7.25 6.63 -17.02
CA TYR A 84 -7.67 5.86 -15.85
C TYR A 84 -6.58 5.75 -14.78
N ALA A 85 -5.33 5.52 -15.17
CA ALA A 85 -4.20 5.46 -14.23
C ALA A 85 -3.99 6.81 -13.51
N PHE A 86 -4.12 7.93 -14.24
CA PHE A 86 -4.05 9.28 -13.65
C PHE A 86 -5.23 9.56 -12.74
N ASP A 87 -6.46 9.22 -13.12
CA ASP A 87 -7.64 9.41 -12.28
C ASP A 87 -7.50 8.65 -10.96
N LEU A 88 -7.00 7.42 -10.99
CA LEU A 88 -6.73 6.64 -9.78
C LEU A 88 -5.66 7.32 -8.91
N TYR A 89 -4.56 7.77 -9.51
CA TYR A 89 -3.50 8.48 -8.79
C TYR A 89 -4.03 9.75 -8.11
N PHE A 90 -4.78 10.60 -8.81
CA PHE A 90 -5.33 11.83 -8.24
C PHE A 90 -6.33 11.57 -7.12
N ASN A 91 -7.20 10.57 -7.29
CA ASN A 91 -8.15 10.19 -6.24
C ASN A 91 -7.43 9.69 -4.99
N MET A 92 -6.39 8.86 -5.14
CA MET A 92 -5.61 8.36 -4.00
C MET A 92 -4.74 9.47 -3.37
N HIS A 93 -4.24 10.42 -4.16
CA HIS A 93 -3.50 11.57 -3.64
C HIS A 93 -4.41 12.46 -2.78
N GLY A 94 -5.64 12.71 -3.21
CA GLY A 94 -6.62 13.46 -2.39
C GLY A 94 -6.94 12.77 -1.06
N VAL A 95 -6.90 11.44 -1.00
CA VAL A 95 -7.01 10.68 0.25
C VAL A 95 -5.76 10.88 1.13
N ALA A 96 -4.56 10.90 0.53
CA ALA A 96 -3.31 11.16 1.25
C ALA A 96 -3.32 12.53 1.93
N ASP A 97 -3.73 13.57 1.18
CA ASP A 97 -3.83 14.94 1.67
C ASP A 97 -4.81 15.04 2.86
N ALA A 98 -5.97 14.39 2.74
CA ALA A 98 -6.95 14.33 3.83
C ALA A 98 -6.43 13.58 5.08
N MET A 99 -5.59 12.56 4.89
CA MET A 99 -4.92 11.87 6.02
C MET A 99 -3.92 12.80 6.70
N TYR A 100 -3.09 13.50 5.92
CA TYR A 100 -2.09 14.44 6.43
C TYR A 100 -2.74 15.61 7.19
N ASP A 101 -3.82 16.18 6.67
CA ASP A 101 -4.54 17.27 7.32
C ASP A 101 -5.17 16.85 8.65
N ARG A 102 -5.81 15.68 8.72
CA ARG A 102 -6.31 15.12 10.00
C ARG A 102 -5.20 14.92 11.02
N CYS A 103 -4.03 14.52 10.56
CA CYS A 103 -2.89 14.29 11.42
C CYS A 103 -2.34 15.57 12.06
N LYS A 104 -2.13 16.60 11.24
CA LYS A 104 -1.70 17.92 11.72
C LYS A 104 -2.69 18.50 12.73
N LEU A 105 -3.98 18.27 12.54
CA LEU A 105 -5.01 18.69 13.50
C LEU A 105 -4.89 17.96 14.85
N ASN A 106 -4.58 16.67 14.84
CA ASN A 106 -4.43 15.87 16.06
C ASN A 106 -3.11 16.14 16.80
N GLU A 107 -2.04 16.53 16.08
CA GLU A 107 -0.76 16.93 16.69
C GLU A 107 -0.80 18.33 17.33
N ALA A 108 -1.80 19.15 16.98
CA ALA A 108 -1.98 20.50 17.51
C ALA A 108 -2.90 20.57 18.75
N GLN A 109 -3.45 19.44 19.21
CA GLN A 109 -4.29 19.31 20.42
C GLN A 109 -3.49 18.80 21.62
#